data_AF-T1KQ60-F1
#
_entry.id   AF-T1KQ60-F1
#
_cell.length_a   1.000
_cell.length_b   1.000
_cell.length_c   1.000
_cell.angle_alpha   90.00
_cell.angle_beta   90.00
_cell.angle_gamma   90.00
#
_symmetry.space_group_name_H-M   'P 1'
#
loop_
_entity.id
_entity.type
_entity.pdbx_description
1 polymer ?
#
loop_
_entity_poly.entity_id
_entity_poly.type
_entity_poly.pdbx_seq_one_letter_code
_entity_poly.pdbx_strand_id
1 'polypeptide(L)'
;MRRSKHLIVNKFLNLVNGLHLYDRLKMNLFSQWPHYSLSSFKSKLINLLLGLPNHTLKSEETIEQLVKFEKFSIFFRASRFGFAQNVSHQSAKTDYYSLIMRAIGQINLIRLICLIAIYNEDYQLYLGDVAYKTKHRSMVNTLFTMCFLFGAVNSEWLVLYDKRGNYSFLAIYSDIIKHGFEPVHLQMTSNQAIKFHRTIHILVTQLHRSFIFCFIFLAAVYYSVLLFNPHFYLVKQLPFYCLAWSLVAIIVTFTLIGKYFAIFGYLILVQLYHLFRLKSVVELADLYRNTKCTDQLASTLAKHAFVCLNELEKCAKLTRYIVLCVFTIVAFNCDIFIFYGFIMRFHSPLYANSLGSIGCIVFIVIVYLSFIAREFIIKNERLYFHIRTMCRHNVFNTCNQFKILQLMERLSDPNNGIQLGSITTIGKDFFIRFMVEIGSSLMLFTCNFKRYFEQ
;
A
#
# COMPACT_ATOMS: atom_id res chain seq x y z
N MET A 1 43.56 -56.37 -30.18
CA MET A 1 43.68 -55.09 -29.46
C MET A 1 43.93 -53.84 -30.33
N ARG A 2 43.93 -53.91 -31.68
CA ARG A 2 44.11 -52.73 -32.58
C ARG A 2 42.82 -52.09 -33.13
N ARG A 3 41.66 -52.75 -33.08
CA ARG A 3 40.38 -52.19 -33.60
C ARG A 3 39.64 -51.23 -32.64
N SER A 4 39.94 -51.25 -31.34
CA SER A 4 39.27 -50.40 -30.35
C SER A 4 39.79 -48.94 -30.35
N LYS A 5 41.08 -48.72 -30.65
CA LYS A 5 41.66 -47.37 -30.69
C LYS A 5 41.15 -46.51 -31.85
N HIS A 6 40.83 -47.13 -32.99
CA HIS A 6 40.33 -46.39 -34.17
C HIS A 6 38.89 -45.86 -34.00
N LEU A 7 38.06 -46.54 -33.19
CA LEU A 7 36.67 -46.15 -32.96
C LEU A 7 36.56 -44.97 -31.97
N ILE A 8 37.51 -44.85 -31.04
CA ILE A 8 37.54 -43.77 -30.05
C ILE A 8 38.06 -42.47 -30.66
N VAL A 9 39.06 -42.55 -31.55
CA VAL A 9 39.60 -41.38 -32.26
C VAL A 9 38.57 -40.76 -33.20
N ASN A 10 37.79 -41.57 -33.93
CA ASN A 10 36.72 -41.05 -34.80
C ASN A 10 35.55 -40.43 -34.03
N LYS A 11 35.23 -40.92 -32.83
CA LYS A 11 34.21 -40.28 -31.97
C LYS A 11 34.69 -38.95 -31.41
N PHE A 12 35.97 -38.81 -31.10
CA PHE A 12 36.54 -37.56 -30.58
C PHE A 12 36.62 -36.47 -31.65
N LEU A 13 37.01 -36.82 -32.88
CA LEU A 13 37.03 -35.90 -34.02
C LEU A 13 35.62 -35.39 -34.41
N ASN A 14 34.59 -36.24 -34.34
CA ASN A 14 33.21 -35.81 -34.57
C ASN A 14 32.66 -34.90 -33.46
N LEU A 15 33.12 -35.06 -32.22
CA LEU A 15 32.74 -34.19 -31.10
C LEU A 15 33.37 -32.79 -31.24
N VAL A 16 34.64 -32.74 -31.66
CA VAL A 16 35.37 -31.48 -31.89
C VAL A 16 34.78 -30.70 -33.08
N ASN A 17 34.39 -31.39 -34.15
CA ASN A 17 33.71 -30.77 -35.29
C ASN A 17 32.29 -30.29 -34.93
N GLY A 18 31.59 -30.98 -34.03
CA GLY A 18 30.28 -30.54 -33.52
C GLY A 18 30.37 -29.27 -32.65
N LEU A 19 31.41 -29.15 -31.83
CA LEU A 19 31.71 -27.94 -31.04
C LEU A 19 32.05 -26.75 -31.95
N HIS A 20 32.83 -26.97 -33.01
CA HIS A 20 33.17 -25.92 -33.97
C HIS A 20 31.97 -25.46 -34.82
N LEU A 21 31.00 -26.36 -35.08
CA LEU A 21 29.73 -26.01 -35.74
C LEU A 21 28.82 -25.20 -34.80
N TYR A 22 28.78 -25.53 -33.52
CA TYR A 22 28.02 -24.81 -32.49
C TYR A 22 28.55 -23.38 -32.30
N ASP A 23 29.87 -23.19 -32.24
CA ASP A 23 30.47 -21.85 -32.13
C ASP A 23 30.25 -21.01 -33.40
N ARG A 24 30.25 -21.63 -34.57
CA ARG A 24 29.93 -20.95 -35.84
C ARG A 24 28.46 -20.55 -35.95
N LEU A 25 27.53 -21.38 -35.47
CA LEU A 25 26.11 -21.07 -35.41
C LEU A 25 25.81 -19.99 -34.36
N LYS A 26 26.49 -20.02 -33.21
CA LYS A 26 26.38 -19.00 -32.15
C LYS A 26 26.87 -17.64 -32.63
N MET A 27 27.95 -17.58 -33.41
CA MET A 27 28.45 -16.32 -33.99
C MET A 27 27.54 -15.76 -35.10
N ASN A 28 26.94 -16.62 -35.92
CA ASN A 28 26.03 -16.17 -36.99
C ASN A 28 24.63 -15.74 -36.48
N LEU A 29 24.13 -16.35 -35.39
CA LEU A 29 22.88 -15.91 -34.74
C LEU A 29 23.05 -14.58 -33.98
N PHE A 30 24.25 -14.30 -33.45
CA PHE A 30 24.53 -13.03 -32.77
C PHE A 30 24.88 -11.88 -33.71
N SER A 31 25.37 -12.16 -34.93
CA SER A 31 25.76 -11.12 -35.90
C SER A 31 24.59 -10.58 -36.74
N GLN A 32 23.48 -11.31 -36.80
CA GLN A 32 22.27 -10.92 -37.57
C GLN A 32 21.18 -10.26 -36.72
N TRP A 33 21.35 -10.11 -35.41
CA TRP A 33 20.46 -9.27 -34.63
C TRP A 33 20.91 -7.82 -34.74
N PRO A 34 20.16 -6.95 -35.44
CA PRO A 34 20.47 -5.53 -35.42
C PRO A 34 20.54 -5.08 -33.96
N HIS A 35 21.55 -4.29 -33.62
CA HIS A 35 21.80 -3.72 -32.30
C HIS A 35 20.61 -2.86 -31.80
N TYR A 36 19.46 -3.47 -31.52
CA TYR A 36 18.47 -2.92 -30.62
C TYR A 36 19.09 -3.02 -29.24
N SER A 37 19.56 -1.89 -28.74
CA SER A 37 20.27 -1.82 -27.47
C SER A 37 19.43 -2.49 -26.39
N LEU A 38 20.00 -3.55 -25.79
CA LEU A 38 19.42 -4.25 -24.65
C LEU A 38 19.12 -3.27 -23.49
N SER A 39 19.80 -2.11 -23.48
CA SER A 39 19.53 -0.99 -22.57
C SER A 39 18.21 -0.28 -22.83
N SER A 40 17.77 -0.11 -24.09
CA SER A 40 16.47 0.50 -24.41
C SER A 40 15.30 -0.42 -24.10
N PHE A 41 15.46 -1.74 -24.28
CA PHE A 41 14.45 -2.71 -23.88
C PHE A 41 14.37 -2.82 -22.37
N LYS A 42 15.52 -2.88 -21.66
CA LYS A 42 15.56 -2.84 -20.19
C LYS A 42 14.99 -1.54 -19.64
N SER A 43 15.30 -0.38 -20.22
CA SER A 43 14.75 0.89 -19.76
C SER A 43 13.26 0.99 -20.05
N LYS A 44 12.78 0.54 -21.21
CA LYS A 44 11.34 0.44 -21.51
C LYS A 44 10.63 -0.53 -20.57
N LEU A 45 11.24 -1.68 -20.26
CA LEU A 45 10.68 -2.66 -19.35
C LEU A 45 10.64 -2.11 -17.92
N ILE A 46 11.71 -1.46 -17.45
CA ILE A 46 11.77 -0.81 -16.13
C ILE A 46 10.78 0.34 -16.04
N ASN A 47 10.66 1.14 -17.10
CA ASN A 47 9.67 2.23 -17.16
C ASN A 47 8.25 1.68 -17.19
N LEU A 48 8.02 0.58 -17.91
CA LEU A 48 6.75 -0.13 -17.91
C LEU A 48 6.46 -0.74 -16.54
N LEU A 49 7.43 -1.33 -15.85
CA LEU A 49 7.24 -2.01 -14.56
C LEU A 49 7.02 -1.02 -13.42
N LEU A 50 7.79 0.07 -13.40
CA LEU A 50 7.72 1.12 -12.38
C LEU A 50 6.67 2.20 -12.68
N GLY A 51 6.03 2.16 -13.86
CA GLY A 51 5.12 3.22 -14.30
C GLY A 51 5.81 4.58 -14.44
N LEU A 52 7.10 4.58 -14.80
CA LEU A 52 7.84 5.82 -15.03
C LEU A 52 7.31 6.48 -16.30
N PRO A 53 7.02 7.79 -16.25
CA PRO A 53 6.49 8.46 -17.43
C PRO A 53 7.55 8.55 -18.53
N ASN A 54 7.07 8.55 -19.78
CA ASN A 54 7.89 8.86 -20.94
C ASN A 54 8.42 10.30 -20.86
N HIS A 55 9.43 10.63 -21.67
CA HIS A 55 10.18 11.90 -21.60
C HIS A 55 9.33 13.19 -21.68
N THR A 56 8.03 13.09 -22.01
CA THR A 56 7.04 14.16 -21.96
C THR A 56 5.81 13.74 -21.13
N LEU A 57 5.89 13.84 -19.81
CA LEU A 57 4.73 13.60 -18.93
C LEU A 57 3.68 14.71 -19.14
N LYS A 58 2.54 14.37 -19.74
CA LYS A 58 1.41 15.29 -19.88
C LYS A 58 0.58 15.32 -18.59
N SER A 59 0.12 16.51 -18.20
CA SER A 59 -0.79 16.70 -17.05
C SER A 59 -2.06 15.85 -17.18
N GLU A 60 -2.62 15.80 -18.39
CA GLU A 60 -3.85 15.08 -18.74
C GLU A 60 -3.80 13.58 -18.41
N GLU A 61 -2.68 12.90 -18.72
CA GLU A 61 -2.53 11.48 -18.45
C GLU A 61 -2.61 11.18 -16.94
N THR A 62 -1.98 12.02 -16.11
CA THR A 62 -2.03 11.87 -14.66
C THR A 62 -3.42 12.16 -14.10
N ILE A 63 -4.12 13.16 -14.66
CA ILE A 63 -5.50 13.47 -14.29
C ILE A 63 -6.41 12.29 -14.64
N GLU A 64 -6.25 11.67 -15.81
CA GLU A 64 -7.02 10.49 -16.20
C GLU A 64 -6.83 9.33 -15.22
N GLN A 65 -5.59 9.08 -14.79
CA GLN A 65 -5.31 8.05 -13.77
C GLN A 65 -5.94 8.38 -12.41
N LEU A 66 -5.91 9.65 -11.99
CA LEU A 66 -6.59 10.12 -10.77
C LEU A 66 -8.10 9.90 -10.84
N VAL A 67 -8.72 10.23 -11.98
CA VAL A 67 -10.17 10.01 -12.20
C VAL A 67 -10.51 8.51 -12.21
N LYS A 68 -9.64 7.65 -12.78
CA LYS A 68 -9.80 6.19 -12.70
C LYS A 68 -9.76 5.70 -11.25
N PHE A 69 -8.82 6.22 -10.46
CA PHE A 69 -8.71 5.89 -9.04
C PHE A 69 -9.89 6.40 -8.21
N GLU A 70 -10.43 7.57 -8.54
CA GLU A 70 -11.66 8.10 -7.92
C GLU A 70 -12.86 7.19 -8.21
N LYS A 71 -13.08 6.85 -9.48
CA LYS A 71 -14.17 5.93 -9.90
C LYS A 71 -14.04 4.58 -9.19
N PHE A 72 -12.82 4.07 -9.09
CA PHE A 72 -12.50 2.85 -8.36
C PHE A 72 -12.91 2.96 -6.88
N SER A 73 -12.53 4.04 -6.21
CA SER A 73 -12.85 4.24 -4.80
C SER A 73 -14.36 4.38 -4.54
N ILE A 74 -15.08 5.05 -5.44
CA ILE A 74 -16.54 5.16 -5.40
C ILE A 74 -17.17 3.78 -5.61
N PHE A 75 -16.69 2.98 -6.57
CA PHE A 75 -17.18 1.63 -6.84
C PHE A 75 -17.06 0.72 -5.61
N PHE A 76 -15.92 0.76 -4.91
CA PHE A 76 -15.71 0.00 -3.67
C PHE A 76 -16.31 0.64 -2.42
N ARG A 77 -17.00 1.79 -2.56
CA ARG A 77 -17.58 2.55 -1.44
C ARG A 77 -16.57 2.86 -0.34
N ALA A 78 -15.32 3.10 -0.72
CA ALA A 78 -14.31 3.65 0.18
C ALA A 78 -14.59 5.12 0.51
N SER A 79 -15.20 5.84 -0.42
CA SER A 79 -15.75 7.17 -0.23
C SER A 79 -17.03 7.30 -1.04
N ARG A 80 -18.10 7.83 -0.45
CA ARG A 80 -19.39 8.00 -1.15
C ARG A 80 -19.31 8.96 -2.33
N PHE A 81 -18.55 10.04 -2.19
CA PHE A 81 -18.49 11.13 -3.16
C PHE A 81 -17.11 11.29 -3.82
N GLY A 82 -16.21 10.31 -3.64
CA GLY A 82 -14.87 10.38 -4.22
C GLY A 82 -14.09 11.58 -3.69
N PHE A 83 -13.51 12.38 -4.59
CA PHE A 83 -12.84 13.64 -4.27
C PHE A 83 -13.81 14.82 -4.12
N ALA A 84 -15.05 14.73 -4.59
CA ALA A 84 -16.05 15.79 -4.50
C ALA A 84 -16.75 15.84 -3.13
N GLN A 85 -15.97 15.99 -2.05
CA GLN A 85 -16.47 15.94 -0.66
C GLN A 85 -17.10 17.25 -0.15
N ASN A 86 -16.91 18.37 -0.88
CA ASN A 86 -17.39 19.70 -0.47
C ASN A 86 -18.88 19.92 -0.73
N VAL A 87 -19.61 18.95 -1.30
CA VAL A 87 -21.06 19.04 -1.49
C VAL A 87 -21.72 18.74 -0.15
N SER A 88 -22.08 19.81 0.57
CA SER A 88 -22.80 19.78 1.83
C SER A 88 -23.95 18.77 1.82
N HIS A 89 -23.89 17.79 2.72
CA HIS A 89 -25.03 17.02 3.25
C HIS A 89 -26.20 16.78 2.28
N GLN A 90 -25.93 16.16 1.13
CA GLN A 90 -27.03 15.55 0.38
C GLN A 90 -27.61 14.43 1.25
N SER A 91 -28.91 14.55 1.57
CA SER A 91 -29.71 13.50 2.21
C SER A 91 -29.37 12.16 1.58
N ALA A 92 -28.75 11.28 2.38
CA ALA A 92 -28.22 10.03 1.89
C ALA A 92 -29.37 9.14 1.41
N LYS A 93 -29.62 9.10 0.09
CA LYS A 93 -30.41 8.02 -0.51
C LYS A 93 -29.84 6.69 0.00
N THR A 94 -30.72 5.84 0.52
CA THR A 94 -30.35 4.54 1.07
C THR A 94 -29.57 3.75 0.02
N ASP A 95 -28.32 3.43 0.33
CA ASP A 95 -27.42 2.72 -0.58
C ASP A 95 -27.67 1.20 -0.48
N TYR A 96 -28.65 0.73 -1.27
CA TYR A 96 -29.06 -0.67 -1.30
C TYR A 96 -27.91 -1.62 -1.61
N TYR A 97 -26.97 -1.24 -2.50
CA TYR A 97 -25.81 -2.06 -2.82
C TYR A 97 -24.91 -2.28 -1.59
N SER A 98 -24.61 -1.21 -0.83
CA SER A 98 -23.83 -1.35 0.40
C SER A 98 -24.54 -2.23 1.43
N LEU A 99 -25.86 -2.09 1.57
CA LEU A 99 -26.65 -2.94 2.47
C LEU A 99 -26.62 -4.42 2.06
N ILE A 100 -26.75 -4.72 0.76
CA ILE A 100 -26.67 -6.09 0.24
C ILE A 100 -25.28 -6.67 0.51
N MET A 101 -24.21 -5.95 0.18
CA MET A 101 -22.84 -6.41 0.42
C MET A 101 -22.54 -6.63 1.91
N ARG A 102 -23.08 -5.78 2.79
CA ARG A 102 -22.99 -5.96 4.24
C ARG A 102 -23.72 -7.22 4.68
N ALA A 103 -24.97 -7.43 4.22
CA ALA A 103 -25.75 -8.61 4.57
C ALA A 103 -25.06 -9.91 4.11
N ILE A 104 -24.60 -9.96 2.86
CA ILE A 104 -23.82 -11.09 2.32
C ILE A 104 -22.54 -11.30 3.13
N GLY A 105 -21.85 -10.22 3.51
CA GLY A 105 -20.68 -10.29 4.38
C GLY A 105 -20.99 -10.88 5.75
N GLN A 106 -22.07 -10.45 6.41
CA GLN A 106 -22.49 -11.00 7.70
C GLN A 106 -22.87 -12.48 7.59
N ILE A 107 -23.57 -12.89 6.52
CA ILE A 107 -23.88 -14.30 6.26
C ILE A 107 -22.58 -15.11 6.12
N ASN A 108 -21.59 -14.60 5.39
CA ASN A 108 -20.31 -15.30 5.24
C ASN A 108 -19.52 -15.35 6.55
N LEU A 109 -19.58 -14.32 7.41
CA LEU A 109 -18.97 -14.35 8.73
C LEU A 109 -19.63 -15.39 9.65
N ILE A 110 -20.97 -15.42 9.69
CA ILE A 110 -21.73 -16.43 10.45
C ILE A 110 -21.36 -17.83 9.97
N ARG A 111 -21.31 -18.05 8.64
CA ARG A 111 -20.85 -19.30 8.04
C ARG A 111 -19.45 -19.70 8.54
N LEU A 112 -18.49 -18.77 8.51
CA LEU A 112 -17.11 -19.03 8.95
C LEU A 112 -17.06 -19.41 10.45
N ILE A 113 -17.86 -18.74 11.29
CA ILE A 113 -18.01 -19.08 12.71
C ILE A 113 -18.61 -20.49 12.88
N CYS A 114 -19.67 -20.81 12.14
CA CYS A 114 -20.28 -22.14 12.15
C CYS A 114 -19.29 -23.23 11.72
N LEU A 115 -18.43 -22.96 10.73
CA LEU A 115 -17.40 -23.90 10.28
C LEU A 115 -16.32 -24.20 11.35
N ILE A 116 -16.11 -23.30 12.30
CA ILE A 116 -15.25 -23.52 13.47
C ILE A 116 -15.99 -24.32 14.55
N ALA A 117 -17.24 -23.94 14.84
CA ALA A 117 -17.99 -24.49 15.97
C ALA A 117 -18.57 -25.91 15.71
N ILE A 118 -18.89 -26.23 14.45
CA ILE A 118 -19.62 -27.47 14.10
C ILE A 118 -18.66 -28.55 13.61
N TYR A 119 -18.69 -29.71 14.29
CA TYR A 119 -17.90 -30.90 13.93
C TYR A 119 -18.67 -31.94 13.13
N ASN A 120 -19.98 -31.76 12.92
CA ASN A 120 -20.78 -32.67 12.09
C ASN A 120 -20.40 -32.52 10.60
N GLU A 121 -20.14 -33.64 9.92
CA GLU A 121 -19.65 -33.71 8.54
C GLU A 121 -20.65 -33.17 7.50
N ASP A 122 -21.94 -33.46 7.68
CA ASP A 122 -22.97 -33.04 6.72
C ASP A 122 -23.07 -31.51 6.66
N TYR A 123 -23.07 -30.86 7.82
CA TYR A 123 -23.10 -29.41 7.91
C TYR A 123 -21.84 -28.76 7.32
N GLN A 124 -20.67 -29.39 7.47
CA GLN A 124 -19.43 -28.90 6.85
C GLN A 124 -19.50 -28.94 5.32
N LEU A 125 -20.11 -30.00 4.79
CA LEU A 125 -20.31 -30.17 3.35
C LEU A 125 -21.28 -29.11 2.80
N TYR A 126 -22.44 -28.90 3.44
CA TYR A 126 -23.41 -27.89 3.03
C TYR A 126 -22.88 -26.45 3.15
N LEU A 127 -22.06 -26.19 4.17
CA LEU A 127 -21.39 -24.90 4.35
C LEU A 127 -20.15 -24.75 3.45
N GLY A 128 -19.83 -25.74 2.61
CA GLY A 128 -18.72 -25.68 1.65
C GLY A 128 -17.37 -25.43 2.32
N ASP A 129 -17.01 -26.24 3.32
CA ASP A 129 -15.72 -26.14 4.00
C ASP A 129 -14.55 -26.38 3.02
N VAL A 130 -13.73 -25.36 2.81
CA VAL A 130 -12.58 -25.41 1.90
C VAL A 130 -11.53 -26.40 2.41
N ALA A 131 -11.43 -26.58 3.73
CA ALA A 131 -10.50 -27.46 4.39
C ALA A 131 -11.16 -28.76 4.89
N TYR A 132 -12.27 -29.16 4.27
CA TYR A 132 -13.04 -30.37 4.61
C TYR A 132 -12.16 -31.60 4.80
N LYS A 133 -12.31 -32.28 5.95
CA LYS A 133 -11.57 -33.49 6.37
C LYS A 133 -10.03 -33.40 6.34
N THR A 134 -9.47 -32.20 6.26
CA THR A 134 -8.01 -32.01 6.34
C THR A 134 -7.54 -31.92 7.79
N LYS A 135 -6.29 -32.35 8.07
CA LYS A 135 -5.66 -32.22 9.40
C LYS A 135 -5.62 -30.77 9.90
N HIS A 136 -5.51 -29.81 8.99
CA HIS A 136 -5.35 -28.38 9.30
C HIS A 136 -6.65 -27.58 9.22
N ARG A 137 -7.82 -28.26 9.17
CA ARG A 137 -9.13 -27.63 9.01
C ARG A 137 -9.38 -26.48 9.98
N SER A 138 -9.20 -26.74 11.28
CA SER A 138 -9.43 -25.74 12.33
C SER A 138 -8.56 -24.50 12.15
N MET A 139 -7.29 -24.67 11.77
CA MET A 139 -6.35 -23.56 11.53
C MET A 139 -6.77 -22.71 10.32
N VAL A 140 -7.12 -23.34 9.21
CA VAL A 140 -7.58 -22.64 7.98
C VAL A 140 -8.84 -21.83 8.27
N ASN A 141 -9.84 -22.44 8.90
CA ASN A 141 -11.11 -21.78 9.18
C ASN A 141 -10.96 -20.68 10.23
N THR A 142 -10.09 -20.88 11.24
CA THR A 142 -9.74 -19.84 12.22
C THR A 142 -9.07 -18.64 11.56
N LEU A 143 -8.09 -18.87 10.69
CA LEU A 143 -7.42 -17.80 9.94
C LEU A 143 -8.41 -17.00 9.09
N PHE A 144 -9.22 -17.68 8.29
CA PHE A 144 -10.22 -17.01 7.45
C PHE A 144 -11.24 -16.22 8.28
N THR A 145 -11.70 -16.79 9.40
CA THR A 145 -12.63 -16.10 10.31
C THR A 145 -11.99 -14.85 10.91
N MET A 146 -10.75 -14.93 11.41
CA MET A 146 -10.03 -13.78 11.95
C MET A 146 -9.89 -12.68 10.90
N CYS A 147 -9.32 -12.98 9.73
CA CYS A 147 -9.12 -12.00 8.66
C CYS A 147 -10.44 -11.34 8.24
N PHE A 148 -11.51 -12.12 8.11
CA PHE A 148 -12.81 -11.62 7.72
C PHE A 148 -13.47 -10.77 8.82
N LEU A 149 -13.36 -11.17 10.09
CA LEU A 149 -13.88 -10.43 11.23
C LEU A 149 -13.21 -9.04 11.34
N PHE A 150 -11.88 -8.98 11.29
CA PHE A 150 -11.16 -7.71 11.33
C PHE A 150 -11.52 -6.81 10.14
N GLY A 151 -11.64 -7.39 8.94
CA GLY A 151 -12.08 -6.68 7.75
C GLY A 151 -13.51 -6.13 7.86
N ALA A 152 -14.45 -6.92 8.39
CA ALA A 152 -15.84 -6.51 8.53
C ALA A 152 -16.00 -5.38 9.56
N VAL A 153 -15.40 -5.52 10.75
CA VAL A 153 -15.47 -4.52 11.82
C VAL A 153 -14.91 -3.18 11.37
N ASN A 154 -13.73 -3.18 10.75
CA ASN A 154 -13.11 -1.94 10.30
C ASN A 154 -13.82 -1.36 9.06
N SER A 155 -14.35 -2.18 8.15
CA SER A 155 -15.21 -1.68 7.07
C SER A 155 -16.40 -0.87 7.61
N GLU A 156 -17.07 -1.33 8.66
CA GLU A 156 -18.15 -0.56 9.28
C GLU A 156 -17.66 0.74 9.91
N TRP A 157 -16.54 0.67 10.62
CA TRP A 157 -15.92 1.84 11.23
C TRP A 157 -15.54 2.91 10.19
N LEU A 158 -15.03 2.51 9.02
CA LEU A 158 -14.74 3.41 7.90
C LEU A 158 -16.00 4.05 7.30
N VAL A 159 -17.13 3.33 7.23
CA VAL A 159 -18.39 3.94 6.77
C VAL A 159 -18.90 4.97 7.77
N LEU A 160 -18.77 4.70 9.08
CA LEU A 160 -19.10 5.69 10.11
C LEU A 160 -18.20 6.93 10.01
N TYR A 161 -16.93 6.74 9.69
CA TYR A 161 -16.00 7.83 9.49
C TYR A 161 -16.38 8.70 8.27
N ASP A 162 -16.72 8.08 7.14
CA ASP A 162 -17.20 8.77 5.93
C ASP A 162 -18.47 9.58 6.23
N LYS A 163 -19.44 8.97 6.93
CA LYS A 163 -20.70 9.63 7.33
C LYS A 163 -20.50 10.89 8.18
N ARG A 164 -19.39 10.99 8.93
CA ARG A 164 -19.06 12.17 9.74
C ARG A 164 -18.50 13.34 8.91
N GLY A 165 -18.30 13.16 7.60
CA GLY A 165 -17.76 14.19 6.71
C GLY A 165 -16.25 14.39 6.84
N ASN A 166 -15.57 13.49 7.56
CA ASN A 166 -14.14 13.62 7.85
C ASN A 166 -13.24 13.44 6.62
N TYR A 167 -13.78 12.98 5.47
CA TYR A 167 -13.07 12.92 4.20
C TYR A 167 -12.98 14.25 3.45
N SER A 168 -13.44 15.37 4.02
CA SER A 168 -13.38 16.69 3.39
C SER A 168 -11.99 17.10 2.87
N PHE A 169 -10.91 16.57 3.46
CA PHE A 169 -9.54 16.83 3.00
C PHE A 169 -9.25 16.30 1.58
N LEU A 170 -10.04 15.34 1.08
CA LEU A 170 -9.90 14.80 -0.28
C LEU A 170 -10.31 15.79 -1.37
N ALA A 171 -11.01 16.88 -1.02
CA ALA A 171 -11.40 17.93 -1.95
C ALA A 171 -10.21 18.56 -2.69
N ILE A 172 -9.02 18.56 -2.08
CA ILE A 172 -7.78 19.04 -2.70
C ILE A 172 -7.54 18.37 -4.06
N TYR A 173 -7.84 17.07 -4.18
CA TYR A 173 -7.66 16.34 -5.43
C TYR A 173 -8.74 16.65 -6.47
N SER A 174 -9.93 17.06 -6.04
CA SER A 174 -10.94 17.60 -6.97
C SER A 174 -10.46 18.91 -7.59
N ASP A 175 -9.82 19.77 -6.80
CA ASP A 175 -9.25 21.02 -7.28
C ASP A 175 -8.07 20.78 -8.24
N ILE A 176 -7.22 19.78 -7.96
CA ILE A 176 -6.12 19.37 -8.86
C ILE A 176 -6.66 18.82 -10.19
N ILE A 177 -7.76 18.06 -10.17
CA ILE A 177 -8.38 17.55 -11.40
C ILE A 177 -8.92 18.71 -12.27
N LYS A 178 -9.45 19.76 -11.65
CA LYS A 178 -10.02 20.93 -12.36
C LYS A 178 -8.97 21.89 -12.90
N HIS A 179 -7.94 22.19 -12.11
CA HIS A 179 -6.95 23.24 -12.42
C HIS A 179 -5.59 22.67 -12.86
N GLY A 180 -5.43 21.34 -12.88
CA GLY A 180 -4.18 20.68 -13.21
C GLY A 180 -3.09 20.84 -12.13
N PHE A 181 -1.84 20.63 -12.55
CA PHE A 181 -0.66 20.66 -11.67
C PHE A 181 0.05 22.01 -11.66
N GLU A 182 -0.70 23.11 -11.75
CA GLU A 182 -0.13 24.46 -11.73
C GLU A 182 0.49 24.80 -10.36
N PRO A 183 1.73 25.32 -10.30
CA PRO A 183 2.41 25.61 -9.04
C PRO A 183 1.63 26.58 -8.12
N VAL A 184 0.93 27.54 -8.71
CA VAL A 184 0.13 28.56 -7.99
C VAL A 184 -1.02 27.90 -7.25
N HIS A 185 -1.79 27.03 -7.92
CA HIS A 185 -2.91 26.31 -7.34
C HIS A 185 -2.46 25.26 -6.31
N LEU A 186 -1.31 24.62 -6.54
CA LEU A 186 -0.73 23.65 -5.60
C LEU A 186 -0.08 24.31 -4.37
N GLN A 187 0.14 25.63 -4.40
CA GLN A 187 0.93 26.38 -3.42
C GLN A 187 2.32 25.77 -3.21
N MET A 188 2.99 25.44 -4.31
CA MET A 188 4.32 24.83 -4.35
C MET A 188 5.24 25.63 -5.28
N THR A 189 6.56 25.55 -5.06
CA THR A 189 7.57 25.99 -6.02
C THR A 189 7.47 25.16 -7.30
N SER A 190 7.79 25.75 -8.45
CA SER A 190 7.71 25.07 -9.75
C SER A 190 8.46 23.71 -9.76
N ASN A 191 9.65 23.68 -9.15
CA ASN A 191 10.44 22.46 -9.02
C ASN A 191 9.72 21.36 -8.22
N GLN A 192 9.07 21.70 -7.10
CA GLN A 192 8.32 20.71 -6.32
C GLN A 192 7.01 20.32 -7.00
N ALA A 193 6.34 21.22 -7.70
CA ALA A 193 5.14 20.91 -8.46
C ALA A 193 5.40 19.84 -9.55
N ILE A 194 6.50 19.98 -10.30
CA ILE A 194 6.92 18.98 -11.30
C ILE A 194 7.24 17.63 -10.65
N LYS A 195 7.98 17.64 -9.53
CA LYS A 195 8.30 16.41 -8.80
C LYS A 195 7.04 15.75 -8.23
N PHE A 196 6.13 16.54 -7.66
CA PHE A 196 4.85 16.09 -7.15
C PHE A 196 4.01 15.44 -8.25
N HIS A 197 3.85 16.11 -9.40
CA HIS A 197 3.13 15.58 -10.56
C HIS A 197 3.68 14.22 -11.00
N ARG A 198 5.02 14.10 -11.12
CA ARG A 198 5.68 12.83 -11.46
C ARG A 198 5.45 11.75 -10.40
N THR A 199 5.58 12.08 -9.11
CA THR A 199 5.39 11.13 -8.02
C THR A 199 3.94 10.63 -7.95
N ILE A 200 2.96 11.53 -8.11
CA ILE A 200 1.54 11.17 -8.13
C ILE A 200 1.22 10.26 -9.32
N HIS A 201 1.74 10.56 -10.51
CA HIS A 201 1.56 9.71 -11.68
C HIS A 201 2.03 8.27 -11.43
N ILE A 202 3.26 8.13 -10.92
CA ILE A 202 3.85 6.82 -10.59
C ILE A 202 3.01 6.11 -9.53
N LEU A 203 2.65 6.82 -8.46
CA LEU A 203 1.90 6.24 -7.36
C LEU A 203 0.53 5.72 -7.81
N VAL A 204 -0.27 6.55 -8.48
CA VAL A 204 -1.64 6.18 -8.86
C VAL A 204 -1.62 5.03 -9.88
N THR A 205 -0.70 5.07 -10.84
CA THR A 205 -0.49 3.98 -11.81
C THR A 205 -0.10 2.68 -11.10
N GLN A 206 0.82 2.75 -10.14
CA GLN A 206 1.26 1.59 -9.38
C GLN A 206 0.16 1.05 -8.48
N LEU A 207 -0.61 1.93 -7.81
CA LEU A 207 -1.77 1.55 -7.02
C LEU A 207 -2.77 0.74 -7.86
N HIS A 208 -3.13 1.23 -9.04
CA HIS A 208 -4.07 0.52 -9.90
C HIS A 208 -3.57 -0.87 -10.30
N ARG A 209 -2.30 -1.00 -10.69
CA ARG A 209 -1.69 -2.28 -11.07
C ARG A 209 -1.56 -3.24 -9.89
N SER A 210 -1.08 -2.74 -8.75
CA SER A 210 -0.96 -3.51 -7.51
C SER A 210 -2.32 -4.03 -7.05
N PHE A 211 -3.39 -3.27 -7.22
CA PHE A 211 -4.74 -3.74 -6.91
C PHE A 211 -5.16 -4.94 -7.77
N ILE A 212 -5.03 -4.84 -9.10
CA ILE A 212 -5.38 -5.93 -10.02
C ILE A 212 -4.56 -7.18 -9.69
N PHE A 213 -3.26 -7.01 -9.49
CA PHE A 213 -2.37 -8.11 -9.12
C PHE A 213 -2.77 -8.74 -7.78
N CYS A 214 -3.05 -7.93 -6.76
CA CYS A 214 -3.49 -8.40 -5.45
C CYS A 214 -4.78 -9.22 -5.55
N PHE A 215 -5.74 -8.80 -6.37
CA PHE A 215 -6.99 -9.53 -6.56
C PHE A 215 -6.77 -10.91 -7.19
N ILE A 216 -6.02 -10.98 -8.30
CA ILE A 216 -5.71 -12.23 -8.98
C ILE A 216 -4.93 -13.16 -8.04
N PHE A 217 -3.95 -12.60 -7.33
CA PHE A 217 -3.13 -13.36 -6.40
C PHE A 217 -3.94 -13.93 -5.24
N LEU A 218 -4.83 -13.14 -4.64
CA LEU A 218 -5.65 -13.61 -3.53
C LEU A 218 -6.66 -14.69 -3.96
N ALA A 219 -7.27 -14.52 -5.13
CA ALA A 219 -8.13 -15.56 -5.70
C ALA A 219 -7.36 -16.86 -5.91
N ALA A 220 -6.13 -16.79 -6.45
CA ALA A 220 -5.26 -17.95 -6.61
C ALA A 220 -4.90 -18.61 -5.27
N VAL A 221 -4.57 -17.81 -4.23
CA VAL A 221 -4.29 -18.32 -2.87
C VAL A 221 -5.52 -19.01 -2.29
N TYR A 222 -6.70 -18.42 -2.41
CA TYR A 222 -7.95 -19.00 -1.92
C TYR A 222 -8.25 -20.34 -2.61
N TYR A 223 -8.25 -20.36 -3.94
CA TYR A 223 -8.50 -21.58 -4.71
C TYR A 223 -7.41 -22.64 -4.53
N SER A 224 -6.17 -22.26 -4.20
CA SER A 224 -5.13 -23.23 -3.91
C SER A 224 -5.51 -24.14 -2.75
N VAL A 225 -6.09 -23.60 -1.67
CA VAL A 225 -6.53 -24.41 -0.52
C VAL A 225 -7.59 -25.42 -0.96
N LEU A 226 -8.55 -24.98 -1.78
CA LEU A 226 -9.62 -25.82 -2.29
C LEU A 226 -9.08 -26.94 -3.21
N LEU A 227 -8.20 -26.60 -4.15
CA LEU A 227 -7.69 -27.54 -5.16
C LEU A 227 -6.68 -28.54 -4.60
N PHE A 228 -5.94 -28.18 -3.55
CA PHE A 228 -5.03 -29.09 -2.86
C PHE A 228 -5.72 -29.96 -1.81
N ASN A 229 -7.02 -29.79 -1.58
CA ASN A 229 -7.77 -30.67 -0.70
C ASN A 229 -8.03 -32.03 -1.41
N PRO A 230 -7.51 -33.15 -0.89
CA PRO A 230 -7.68 -34.46 -1.52
C PRO A 230 -9.14 -34.89 -1.62
N HIS A 231 -10.01 -34.44 -0.69
CA HIS A 231 -11.42 -34.81 -0.66
C HIS A 231 -12.26 -34.07 -1.70
N PHE A 232 -11.73 -32.98 -2.28
CA PHE A 232 -12.41 -32.22 -3.32
C PHE A 232 -12.78 -33.08 -4.53
N TYR A 233 -11.88 -33.98 -4.95
CA TYR A 233 -12.11 -34.86 -6.09
C TYR A 233 -12.82 -36.17 -5.73
N LEU A 234 -12.84 -36.53 -4.44
CA LEU A 234 -13.43 -37.79 -3.96
C LEU A 234 -14.93 -37.67 -3.67
N VAL A 235 -15.37 -36.52 -3.15
CA VAL A 235 -16.76 -36.31 -2.73
C VAL A 235 -17.48 -35.49 -3.79
N LYS A 236 -18.32 -36.13 -4.62
CA LYS A 236 -18.99 -35.49 -5.78
C LYS A 236 -19.78 -34.22 -5.44
N GLN A 237 -20.34 -34.13 -4.23
CA GLN A 237 -21.16 -33.00 -3.79
C GLN A 237 -20.32 -31.80 -3.30
N LEU A 238 -19.10 -32.04 -2.82
CA LEU A 238 -18.25 -31.03 -2.20
C LEU A 238 -17.85 -29.91 -3.19
N PRO A 239 -17.47 -30.18 -4.45
CA PRO A 239 -17.20 -29.13 -5.43
C PRO A 239 -18.36 -28.17 -5.64
N PHE A 240 -19.60 -28.67 -5.69
CA PHE A 240 -20.76 -27.83 -5.93
C PHE A 240 -20.98 -26.82 -4.79
N TYR A 241 -21.02 -27.30 -3.54
CA TYR A 241 -21.19 -26.44 -2.38
C TYR A 241 -19.99 -25.50 -2.18
N CYS A 242 -18.77 -26.01 -2.30
CA CYS A 242 -17.57 -25.18 -2.17
C CYS A 242 -17.52 -24.08 -3.24
N LEU A 243 -17.79 -24.38 -4.51
CA LEU A 243 -17.74 -23.37 -5.59
C LEU A 243 -18.83 -22.30 -5.43
N ALA A 244 -20.05 -22.70 -5.06
CA ALA A 244 -21.14 -21.75 -4.79
C ALA A 244 -20.75 -20.76 -3.67
N TRP A 245 -20.24 -21.29 -2.55
CA TRP A 245 -19.79 -20.47 -1.44
C TRP A 245 -18.50 -19.69 -1.72
N SER A 246 -17.62 -20.22 -2.56
CA SER A 246 -16.37 -19.55 -2.99
C SER A 246 -16.68 -18.27 -3.74
N LEU A 247 -17.68 -18.29 -4.61
CA LEU A 247 -18.11 -17.11 -5.36
C LEU A 247 -18.57 -15.99 -4.41
N VAL A 248 -19.37 -16.35 -3.39
CA VAL A 248 -19.82 -15.42 -2.35
C VAL A 248 -18.62 -14.87 -1.56
N ALA A 249 -17.74 -15.76 -1.09
CA ALA A 249 -16.57 -15.37 -0.30
C ALA A 249 -15.62 -14.44 -1.07
N ILE A 250 -15.34 -14.74 -2.34
CA ILE A 250 -14.45 -13.94 -3.18
C ILE A 250 -15.05 -12.58 -3.48
N ILE A 251 -16.34 -12.49 -3.81
CA ILE A 251 -17.01 -11.20 -4.07
C ILE A 251 -16.93 -10.31 -2.84
N VAL A 252 -17.25 -10.83 -1.64
CA VAL A 252 -17.17 -10.02 -0.42
C VAL A 252 -15.73 -9.62 -0.12
N THR A 253 -14.80 -10.55 -0.20
CA THR A 253 -13.37 -10.29 0.05
C THR A 253 -12.81 -9.25 -0.93
N PHE A 254 -13.20 -9.32 -2.20
CA PHE A 254 -12.85 -8.33 -3.21
C PHE A 254 -13.35 -6.94 -2.85
N THR A 255 -14.62 -6.83 -2.43
CA THR A 255 -15.17 -5.53 -2.03
C THR A 255 -14.48 -4.95 -0.80
N LEU A 256 -14.18 -5.79 0.19
CA LEU A 256 -13.47 -5.37 1.41
C LEU A 256 -12.05 -4.90 1.07
N ILE A 257 -11.28 -5.69 0.32
CA ILE A 257 -9.90 -5.34 -0.02
C ILE A 257 -9.83 -4.13 -0.94
N GLY A 258 -10.71 -4.01 -1.93
CA GLY A 258 -10.80 -2.83 -2.79
C GLY A 258 -11.07 -1.56 -1.98
N LYS A 259 -11.93 -1.65 -0.96
CA LYS A 259 -12.18 -0.55 -0.04
C LYS A 259 -10.94 -0.17 0.77
N TYR A 260 -10.25 -1.14 1.36
CA TYR A 260 -9.00 -0.89 2.10
C TYR A 260 -7.93 -0.28 1.21
N PHE A 261 -7.77 -0.80 0.00
CA PHE A 261 -6.77 -0.33 -0.94
C PHE A 261 -7.03 1.11 -1.38
N ALA A 262 -8.28 1.48 -1.63
CA ALA A 262 -8.67 2.84 -1.94
C ALA A 262 -8.40 3.81 -0.78
N ILE A 263 -8.75 3.43 0.45
CA ILE A 263 -8.51 4.26 1.64
C ILE A 263 -7.01 4.43 1.91
N PHE A 264 -6.25 3.34 1.75
CA PHE A 264 -4.81 3.36 1.85
C PHE A 264 -4.19 4.32 0.81
N GLY A 265 -4.64 4.23 -0.44
CA GLY A 265 -4.23 5.16 -1.50
C GLY A 265 -4.57 6.62 -1.16
N TYR A 266 -5.77 6.88 -0.63
CA TYR A 266 -6.16 8.22 -0.17
C TYR A 266 -5.27 8.78 0.93
N LEU A 267 -4.93 7.97 1.93
CA LEU A 267 -4.01 8.39 2.99
C LEU A 267 -2.66 8.75 2.40
N ILE A 268 -2.07 7.92 1.53
CA ILE A 268 -0.77 8.21 0.91
C ILE A 268 -0.84 9.49 0.08
N LEU A 269 -1.85 9.63 -0.78
CA LEU A 269 -2.02 10.80 -1.64
C LEU A 269 -2.03 12.10 -0.83
N VAL A 270 -2.76 12.13 0.27
CA VAL A 270 -2.86 13.33 1.12
C VAL A 270 -1.55 13.62 1.85
N GLN A 271 -0.88 12.58 2.37
CA GLN A 271 0.42 12.75 3.01
C GLN A 271 1.48 13.25 2.03
N LEU A 272 1.47 12.76 0.78
CA LEU A 272 2.38 13.24 -0.27
C LEU A 272 2.14 14.71 -0.60
N TYR A 273 0.88 15.13 -0.76
CA TYR A 273 0.56 16.53 -1.04
C TYR A 273 1.16 17.46 0.01
N HIS A 274 0.95 17.18 1.30
CA HIS A 274 1.50 17.98 2.39
C HIS A 274 3.03 17.89 2.49
N LEU A 275 3.63 16.72 2.22
CA LEU A 275 5.08 16.57 2.21
C LEU A 275 5.74 17.44 1.12
N PHE A 276 5.17 17.51 -0.08
CA PHE A 276 5.72 18.33 -1.17
C PHE A 276 5.54 19.83 -0.90
N ARG A 277 4.44 20.26 -0.27
CA ARG A 277 4.29 21.64 0.20
C ARG A 277 5.32 22.00 1.26
N LEU A 278 5.56 21.11 2.22
CA LEU A 278 6.62 21.31 3.22
C LEU A 278 8.00 21.42 2.56
N LYS A 279 8.31 20.54 1.59
CA LYS A 279 9.56 20.61 0.81
C LYS A 279 9.68 21.93 0.06
N SER A 280 8.57 22.46 -0.46
CA SER A 280 8.56 23.76 -1.12
C SER A 280 8.87 24.91 -0.16
N VAL A 281 8.30 24.91 1.05
CA VAL A 281 8.62 25.90 2.08
C VAL A 281 10.09 25.79 2.50
N VAL A 282 10.63 24.58 2.63
CA VAL A 282 12.06 24.35 2.91
C VAL A 282 12.96 24.88 1.77
N GLU A 283 12.56 24.69 0.51
CA GLU A 283 13.30 25.20 -0.65
C GLU A 283 13.32 26.73 -0.69
N LEU A 284 12.18 27.38 -0.41
CA LEU A 284 12.11 28.84 -0.26
C LEU A 284 12.97 29.32 0.91
N ALA A 285 12.97 28.59 2.03
CA ALA A 285 13.82 28.92 3.17
C ALA A 285 15.32 28.78 2.83
N ASP A 286 15.72 27.75 2.08
CA ASP A 286 17.12 27.62 1.64
C ASP A 286 17.52 28.79 0.71
N LEU A 287 16.63 29.21 -0.19
CA LEU A 287 16.89 30.32 -1.12
C LEU A 287 17.04 31.66 -0.38
N TYR A 288 16.18 31.95 0.60
CA TYR A 288 16.26 33.17 1.41
C TYR A 288 17.40 33.14 2.43
N ARG A 289 17.92 31.97 2.76
CA ARG A 289 19.13 31.84 3.59
C ARG A 289 20.37 32.24 2.80
N ASN A 290 20.43 31.86 1.52
CA ASN A 290 21.57 32.11 0.65
C ASN A 290 21.57 33.54 0.06
N THR A 291 20.49 34.28 0.24
CA THR A 291 20.34 35.68 -0.20
C THR A 291 20.14 36.59 1.02
N LYS A 292 20.39 37.90 0.90
CA LYS A 292 20.05 38.85 1.98
C LYS A 292 18.52 38.87 2.13
N CYS A 293 18.03 38.31 3.23
CA CYS A 293 16.59 38.20 3.49
C CYS A 293 16.05 39.54 3.98
N THR A 294 15.18 40.17 3.19
CA THR A 294 14.48 41.39 3.58
C THR A 294 13.28 41.08 4.48
N ASP A 295 12.84 42.05 5.26
CA ASP A 295 11.66 41.92 6.13
C ASP A 295 10.38 41.45 5.39
N GLN A 296 10.21 41.89 4.15
CA GLN A 296 9.05 41.50 3.33
C GLN A 296 9.10 40.02 2.92
N LEU A 297 10.29 39.53 2.56
CA LEU A 297 10.52 38.12 2.23
C LEU A 297 10.33 37.23 3.46
N ALA A 298 10.87 37.65 4.61
CA ALA A 298 10.70 36.94 5.87
C ALA A 298 9.22 36.85 6.29
N SER A 299 8.46 37.94 6.15
CA SER A 299 7.02 37.94 6.44
C SER A 299 6.24 37.00 5.51
N THR A 300 6.59 36.98 4.23
CA THR A 300 5.96 36.11 3.21
C THR A 300 6.27 34.64 3.48
N LEU A 301 7.53 34.31 3.79
CA LEU A 301 7.94 32.95 4.17
C LEU A 301 7.18 32.49 5.42
N ALA A 302 7.12 33.34 6.45
CA ALA A 302 6.42 33.00 7.68
C ALA A 302 4.93 32.72 7.43
N LYS A 303 4.27 33.58 6.62
CA LYS A 303 2.87 33.39 6.23
C LYS A 303 2.67 32.05 5.50
N HIS A 304 3.51 31.74 4.51
CA HIS A 304 3.40 30.47 3.78
C HIS A 304 3.66 29.24 4.67
N ALA A 305 4.66 29.31 5.56
CA ALA A 305 4.94 28.25 6.49
C ALA A 305 3.77 28.01 7.47
N PHE A 306 3.18 29.07 8.02
CA PHE A 306 2.00 28.97 8.89
C PHE A 306 0.79 28.36 8.18
N VAL A 307 0.50 28.77 6.95
CA VAL A 307 -0.60 28.18 6.15
C VAL A 307 -0.36 26.69 5.94
N CYS A 308 0.86 26.30 5.53
CA CYS A 308 1.22 24.91 5.34
C CYS A 308 1.08 24.07 6.62
N LEU A 309 1.58 24.56 7.76
CA LEU A 309 1.50 23.87 9.05
C LEU A 309 0.07 23.78 9.60
N ASN A 310 -0.72 24.84 9.46
CA ASN A 310 -2.13 24.86 9.86
C ASN A 310 -2.94 23.79 9.13
N GLU A 311 -2.78 23.71 7.80
CA GLU A 311 -3.49 22.74 6.99
C GLU A 311 -3.03 21.30 7.29
N LEU A 312 -1.72 21.11 7.49
CA LEU A 312 -1.18 19.82 7.92
C LEU A 312 -1.76 19.38 9.26
N GLU A 313 -1.77 20.25 10.27
CA GLU A 313 -2.29 19.92 11.60
C GLU A 313 -3.78 19.59 11.55
N LYS A 314 -4.56 20.35 10.77
CA LYS A 314 -5.97 20.06 10.51
C LYS A 314 -6.14 18.68 9.85
N CYS A 315 -5.33 18.38 8.84
CA CYS A 315 -5.33 17.08 8.17
C CYS A 315 -4.97 15.96 9.14
N ALA A 316 -3.89 16.10 9.91
CA ALA A 316 -3.43 15.12 10.88
C ALA A 316 -4.52 14.82 11.91
N LYS A 317 -5.17 15.85 12.48
CA LYS A 317 -6.29 15.70 13.42
C LYS A 317 -7.47 14.93 12.84
N LEU A 318 -7.82 15.18 11.57
CA LEU A 318 -8.87 14.43 10.90
C LEU A 318 -8.43 12.97 10.69
N THR A 319 -7.25 12.75 10.10
CA THR A 319 -6.82 11.41 9.66
C THR A 319 -6.31 10.50 10.77
N ARG A 320 -5.91 11.04 11.94
CA ARG A 320 -5.18 10.28 12.98
C ARG A 320 -5.85 8.97 13.39
N TYR A 321 -7.17 8.96 13.52
CA TYR A 321 -7.90 7.76 13.92
C TYR A 321 -7.98 6.73 12.79
N ILE A 322 -8.13 7.16 11.53
CA ILE A 322 -8.08 6.23 10.40
C ILE A 322 -6.69 5.63 10.31
N VAL A 323 -5.66 6.47 10.37
CA VAL A 323 -4.27 6.00 10.30
C VAL A 323 -4.03 4.95 11.38
N LEU A 324 -4.44 5.20 12.63
CA LEU A 324 -4.37 4.20 13.69
C LEU A 324 -5.11 2.91 13.34
N CYS A 325 -6.39 2.99 12.95
CA CYS A 325 -7.22 1.82 12.72
C CYS A 325 -6.72 0.96 11.54
N VAL A 326 -6.34 1.60 10.43
CA VAL A 326 -5.78 0.91 9.26
C VAL A 326 -4.42 0.33 9.61
N PHE A 327 -3.54 1.09 10.25
CA PHE A 327 -2.20 0.63 10.61
C PHE A 327 -2.24 -0.58 11.55
N THR A 328 -3.04 -0.54 12.62
CA THR A 328 -3.15 -1.64 13.57
C THR A 328 -3.65 -2.92 12.92
N ILE A 329 -4.67 -2.85 12.05
CA ILE A 329 -5.20 -4.03 11.38
C ILE A 329 -4.22 -4.59 10.36
N VAL A 330 -3.57 -3.73 9.60
CA VAL A 330 -2.58 -4.15 8.60
C VAL A 330 -1.37 -4.81 9.29
N ALA A 331 -0.88 -4.24 10.40
CA ALA A 331 0.19 -4.84 11.20
C ALA A 331 -0.23 -6.18 11.80
N PHE A 332 -1.43 -6.26 12.38
CA PHE A 332 -1.94 -7.49 12.97
C PHE A 332 -2.12 -8.62 11.94
N ASN A 333 -2.67 -8.31 10.75
CA ASN A 333 -2.78 -9.29 9.66
C ASN A 333 -1.40 -9.71 9.12
N CYS A 334 -0.44 -8.77 9.06
CA CYS A 334 0.94 -9.07 8.70
C CYS A 334 1.54 -10.14 9.64
N ASP A 335 1.41 -9.95 10.96
CA ASP A 335 1.93 -10.89 11.95
C ASP A 335 1.26 -12.26 11.85
N ILE A 336 -0.07 -12.29 11.69
CA ILE A 336 -0.82 -13.52 11.45
C ILE A 336 -0.31 -14.23 10.20
N PHE A 337 -0.15 -13.53 9.07
CA PHE A 337 0.28 -14.14 7.82
C PHE A 337 1.71 -14.69 7.89
N ILE A 338 2.63 -13.98 8.55
CA ILE A 338 4.00 -14.46 8.79
C ILE A 338 3.98 -15.69 9.71
N PHE A 339 3.22 -15.63 10.81
CA PHE A 339 3.11 -16.72 11.77
C PHE A 339 2.55 -18.00 11.12
N TYR A 340 1.38 -17.89 10.49
CA TYR A 340 0.75 -19.03 9.83
C TYR A 340 1.56 -19.51 8.62
N GLY A 341 2.11 -18.61 7.81
CA GLY A 341 2.84 -18.95 6.59
C GLY A 341 4.23 -19.55 6.84
N PHE A 342 5.08 -18.87 7.59
CA PHE A 342 6.49 -19.27 7.74
C PHE A 342 6.81 -20.05 9.01
N ILE A 343 6.08 -19.80 10.12
CA ILE A 343 6.37 -20.43 11.40
C ILE A 343 5.61 -21.76 11.52
N MET A 344 4.29 -21.71 11.35
CA MET A 344 3.44 -22.92 11.42
C MET A 344 3.54 -23.77 10.15
N ARG A 345 3.76 -23.15 8.98
CA ARG A 345 3.83 -23.80 7.66
C ARG A 345 2.68 -24.80 7.42
N PHE A 346 1.45 -24.38 7.71
CA PHE A 346 0.28 -25.24 7.66
C PHE A 346 -0.23 -25.52 6.23
N HIS A 347 -0.93 -26.64 6.06
CA HIS A 347 -1.56 -27.13 4.83
C HIS A 347 -0.59 -27.57 3.72
N SER A 348 -0.24 -26.69 2.77
CA SER A 348 0.63 -27.03 1.63
C SER A 348 1.80 -26.05 1.53
N PRO A 349 2.99 -26.48 1.08
CA PRO A 349 4.15 -25.59 0.95
C PRO A 349 3.87 -24.36 0.09
N LEU A 350 3.09 -24.51 -0.99
CA LEU A 350 2.72 -23.39 -1.86
C LEU A 350 1.85 -22.37 -1.12
N TYR A 351 0.83 -22.82 -0.39
CA TYR A 351 -0.08 -21.95 0.34
C TYR A 351 0.64 -21.25 1.50
N ALA A 352 1.41 -22.00 2.29
CA ALA A 352 2.23 -21.48 3.38
C ALA A 352 3.22 -20.40 2.91
N ASN A 353 3.96 -20.68 1.82
CA ASN A 353 4.90 -19.71 1.24
C ASN A 353 4.19 -18.47 0.68
N SER A 354 3.02 -18.66 0.05
CA SER A 354 2.22 -17.55 -0.49
C SER A 354 1.71 -16.64 0.63
N LEU A 355 1.19 -17.22 1.71
CA LEU A 355 0.70 -16.49 2.87
C LEU A 355 1.84 -15.71 3.57
N GLY A 356 2.97 -16.37 3.81
CA GLY A 356 4.15 -15.71 4.40
C GLY A 356 4.68 -14.57 3.52
N SER A 357 4.67 -14.77 2.20
CA SER A 357 5.07 -13.72 1.23
C SER A 357 4.12 -12.52 1.24
N ILE A 358 2.81 -12.72 1.42
CA ILE A 358 1.85 -11.60 1.62
C ILE A 358 2.24 -10.82 2.86
N GLY A 359 2.51 -11.50 3.98
CA GLY A 359 2.96 -10.87 5.22
C GLY A 359 4.21 -10.01 5.00
N CYS A 360 5.24 -10.54 4.34
CA CYS A 360 6.45 -9.78 4.02
C CYS A 360 6.20 -8.57 3.10
N ILE A 361 5.33 -8.69 2.10
CA ILE A 361 5.00 -7.56 1.22
C ILE A 361 4.32 -6.45 2.03
N VAL A 362 3.34 -6.81 2.85
CA VAL A 362 2.65 -5.86 3.74
C VAL A 362 3.64 -5.18 4.67
N PHE A 363 4.56 -5.94 5.25
CA PHE A 363 5.62 -5.41 6.10
C PHE A 363 6.50 -4.38 5.37
N ILE A 364 6.98 -4.69 4.16
CA ILE A 364 7.77 -3.76 3.33
C ILE A 364 7.00 -2.47 3.07
N VAL A 365 5.69 -2.56 2.82
CA VAL A 365 4.84 -1.38 2.63
C VAL A 365 4.80 -0.53 3.91
N ILE A 366 4.64 -1.14 5.09
CA ILE A 366 4.67 -0.41 6.36
C ILE A 366 6.03 0.26 6.60
N VAL A 367 7.13 -0.42 6.26
CA VAL A 367 8.49 0.15 6.33
C VAL A 367 8.58 1.40 5.46
N TYR A 368 8.08 1.33 4.22
CA TYR A 368 8.13 2.45 3.29
C TYR A 368 7.30 3.65 3.77
N LEU A 369 6.11 3.41 4.34
CA LEU A 369 5.30 4.48 4.96
C LEU A 369 6.01 5.13 6.14
N SER A 370 6.65 4.32 6.98
CA SER A 370 7.43 4.80 8.12
C SER A 370 8.60 5.67 7.67
N PHE A 371 9.22 5.31 6.54
CA PHE A 371 10.27 6.12 5.92
C PHE A 371 9.74 7.46 5.39
N ILE A 372 8.57 7.48 4.75
CA ILE A 372 7.91 8.73 4.32
C ILE A 372 7.61 9.64 5.53
N ALA A 373 7.07 9.07 6.61
CA ALA A 373 6.79 9.81 7.83
C ALA A 373 8.07 10.38 8.47
N ARG A 374 9.16 9.60 8.48
CA ARG A 374 10.48 10.06 8.93
C ARG A 374 10.99 11.24 8.09
N GLU A 375 10.89 11.14 6.77
CA GLU A 375 11.28 12.23 5.86
C GLU A 375 10.50 13.51 6.16
N PHE A 376 9.21 13.39 6.51
CA PHE A 376 8.39 14.52 6.93
C PHE A 376 8.99 15.25 8.15
N ILE A 377 9.36 14.52 9.19
CA ILE A 377 9.98 15.09 10.41
C ILE A 377 11.33 15.73 10.09
N ILE A 378 12.16 15.07 9.29
CA ILE A 378 13.48 15.60 8.91
C ILE A 378 13.32 16.95 8.17
N LYS A 379 12.28 17.09 7.32
CA LYS A 379 12.02 18.37 6.63
C LYS A 379 11.51 19.45 7.57
N ASN A 380 10.68 19.12 8.56
CA ASN A 380 10.27 20.06 9.60
C ASN A 380 11.47 20.59 10.39
N GLU A 381 12.37 19.70 10.81
CA GLU A 381 13.58 20.09 11.55
C GLU A 381 14.54 20.93 10.69
N ARG A 382 14.69 20.58 9.42
CA ARG A 382 15.50 21.38 8.48
C ARG A 382 14.91 22.77 8.28
N LEU A 383 13.58 22.89 8.21
CA LEU A 383 12.91 24.19 8.15
C LEU A 383 13.21 25.02 9.40
N TYR A 384 13.09 24.40 10.59
CA TYR A 384 13.44 25.03 11.87
C TYR A 384 14.89 25.54 11.87
N PHE A 385 15.85 24.72 11.44
CA PHE A 385 17.26 25.09 11.40
C PHE A 385 17.53 26.24 10.42
N HIS A 386 16.93 26.21 9.24
CA HIS A 386 17.08 27.27 8.24
C HIS A 386 16.52 28.60 8.74
N ILE A 387 15.32 28.58 9.33
CA ILE A 387 14.70 29.75 9.93
C ILE A 387 15.55 30.31 11.07
N ARG A 388 16.03 29.45 11.98
CA ARG A 388 16.95 29.84 13.06
C ARG A 388 18.21 30.51 12.53
N THR A 389 18.77 29.97 11.45
CA THR A 389 19.95 30.52 10.81
C THR A 389 19.68 31.90 10.20
N MET A 390 18.52 32.10 9.56
CA MET A 390 18.13 33.41 9.04
C MET A 390 18.00 34.46 10.14
N CYS A 391 17.36 34.13 11.26
CA CYS A 391 17.24 35.04 12.40
C CYS A 391 18.57 35.46 13.00
N ARG A 392 19.58 34.59 12.93
CA ARG A 392 20.91 34.89 13.46
C ARG A 392 21.73 35.83 12.56
N HIS A 393 21.51 35.77 11.24
CA HIS A 393 22.34 36.51 10.27
C HIS A 393 21.68 37.79 9.73
N ASN A 394 20.37 37.97 9.92
CA ASN A 394 19.65 39.14 9.43
C ASN A 394 19.01 39.91 10.60
N VAL A 395 18.95 41.24 10.45
CA VAL A 395 18.22 42.11 11.36
C VAL A 395 16.82 42.30 10.79
N PHE A 396 15.82 41.79 11.51
CA PHE A 396 14.41 41.91 11.15
C PHE A 396 13.71 42.91 12.07
N ASN A 397 12.63 43.51 11.58
CA ASN A 397 11.71 44.28 12.42
C ASN A 397 11.15 43.40 13.56
N THR A 398 10.91 44.00 14.73
CA THR A 398 10.41 43.31 15.94
C THR A 398 9.15 42.48 15.67
N CYS A 399 8.21 43.01 14.88
CA CYS A 399 6.99 42.28 14.50
C CYS A 399 7.30 40.98 13.72
N ASN A 400 8.25 41.03 12.79
CA ASN A 400 8.66 39.85 12.02
C ASN A 400 9.45 38.87 12.91
N GLN A 401 10.30 39.38 13.81
CA GLN A 401 11.00 38.53 14.79
C GLN A 401 10.03 37.71 15.64
N PHE A 402 8.97 38.34 16.19
CA PHE A 402 7.95 37.63 16.97
C PHE A 402 7.23 36.56 16.15
N LYS A 403 6.83 36.87 14.91
CA LYS A 403 6.19 35.89 14.00
C LYS A 403 7.09 34.70 13.71
N ILE A 404 8.37 34.95 13.48
CA ILE A 404 9.34 33.88 13.20
C ILE A 404 9.60 33.04 14.47
N LEU A 405 9.69 33.68 15.64
CA LEU A 405 9.84 32.97 16.91
C LEU A 405 8.65 32.04 17.17
N GLN A 406 7.42 32.52 16.95
CA GLN A 406 6.21 31.71 17.06
C GLN A 406 6.20 30.55 16.06
N LEU A 407 6.71 30.77 14.84
CA LEU A 407 6.85 29.72 13.84
C LEU A 407 7.88 28.66 14.28
N MET A 408 9.01 29.09 14.87
CA MET A 408 10.03 28.19 15.40
C MET A 408 9.50 27.35 16.57
N GLU A 409 8.79 27.98 17.52
CA GLU A 409 8.13 27.29 18.62
C GLU A 409 7.18 26.23 18.09
N ARG A 410 6.33 26.60 17.12
CA ARG A 410 5.40 25.66 16.51
C ARG A 410 6.13 24.51 15.82
N LEU A 411 7.16 24.78 15.03
CA LEU A 411 7.95 23.73 14.34
C LEU A 411 8.63 22.75 15.31
N SER A 412 8.93 23.19 16.53
CA SER A 412 9.52 22.34 17.58
C SER A 412 8.49 21.48 18.32
N ASP A 413 7.19 21.66 18.08
CA ASP A 413 6.13 20.88 18.72
C ASP A 413 6.23 19.39 18.35
N PRO A 414 6.31 18.46 19.33
CA PRO A 414 6.37 17.02 19.07
C PRO A 414 5.12 16.46 18.37
N ASN A 415 4.01 17.20 18.36
CA ASN A 415 2.77 16.80 17.70
C ASN A 415 2.76 17.09 16.20
N ASN A 416 3.78 17.75 15.67
CA ASN A 416 3.88 18.05 14.24
C ASN A 416 4.37 16.83 13.45
N GLY A 417 3.44 16.20 12.73
CA GLY A 417 3.74 15.10 11.82
C GLY A 417 2.53 14.24 11.56
N ILE A 418 2.79 13.04 11.05
CA ILE A 418 1.74 12.03 10.86
C ILE A 418 1.40 11.44 12.23
N GLN A 419 0.20 11.74 12.70
CA GLN A 419 -0.30 11.27 14.00
C GLN A 419 -0.93 9.88 13.88
N LEU A 420 -0.55 8.98 14.78
CA LEU A 420 -1.13 7.66 14.95
C LEU A 420 -2.12 7.71 16.13
N GLY A 421 -3.36 8.10 15.81
CA GLY A 421 -4.40 8.37 16.80
C GLY A 421 -4.02 9.51 17.74
N SER A 422 -4.40 9.40 19.01
CA SER A 422 -3.93 10.27 20.09
C SER A 422 -2.72 9.69 20.84
N ILE A 423 -2.17 8.58 20.36
CA ILE A 423 -1.18 7.78 21.10
C ILE A 423 0.22 8.32 20.85
N THR A 424 0.60 8.50 19.59
CA THR A 424 1.96 8.91 19.24
C THR A 424 2.02 9.54 17.85
N THR A 425 3.04 10.37 17.62
CA THR A 425 3.43 10.83 16.28
C THR A 425 4.42 9.81 15.70
N ILE A 426 4.33 9.50 14.41
CA ILE A 426 5.27 8.60 13.73
C ILE A 426 6.65 9.27 13.65
N GLY A 427 7.45 9.06 14.70
CA GLY A 427 8.78 9.63 14.92
C GLY A 427 9.89 8.97 14.11
N LYS A 428 11.12 9.49 14.26
CA LYS A 428 12.34 8.91 13.65
C LYS A 428 12.60 7.47 14.09
N ASP A 429 12.33 7.18 15.36
CA ASP A 429 12.56 5.87 15.98
C ASP A 429 11.35 4.95 15.90
N PHE A 430 10.23 5.43 15.34
CA PHE A 430 8.99 4.65 15.24
C PHE A 430 9.22 3.35 14.50
N PHE A 431 9.99 3.38 13.41
CA PHE A 431 10.32 2.18 12.65
C PHE A 431 11.03 1.13 13.53
N ILE A 432 12.04 1.51 14.30
CA ILE A 432 12.78 0.58 15.15
C ILE A 432 11.86 -0.01 16.21
N ARG A 433 11.05 0.83 16.87
CA ARG A 433 10.07 0.36 17.86
C ARG A 433 9.05 -0.59 17.25
N PHE A 434 8.56 -0.28 16.05
CA PHE A 434 7.61 -1.12 15.32
C PHE A 434 8.20 -2.48 14.96
N MET A 435 9.46 -2.54 14.51
CA MET A 435 10.16 -3.80 14.23
C MET A 435 10.28 -4.67 15.49
N VAL A 436 10.61 -4.05 16.62
CA VAL A 436 10.73 -4.74 17.92
C VAL A 436 9.36 -5.24 18.39
N GLU A 437 8.30 -4.46 18.18
CA GLU A 437 6.93 -4.84 18.55
C GLU A 437 6.43 -6.03 17.72
N ILE A 438 6.65 -6.01 16.40
CA ILE A 438 6.34 -7.15 15.51
C ILE A 438 7.16 -8.39 15.92
N GLY A 439 8.46 -8.23 16.15
CA GLY A 439 9.32 -9.34 16.57
C GLY A 439 8.85 -9.95 17.89
N SER A 440 8.51 -9.11 18.87
CA SER A 440 7.97 -9.53 20.16
C SER A 440 6.61 -10.22 20.03
N SER A 441 5.72 -9.70 19.18
CA SER A 441 4.40 -10.28 18.91
C SER A 441 4.49 -11.64 18.23
N LEU A 442 5.35 -11.77 17.22
CA LEU A 442 5.63 -13.05 16.54
C LEU A 442 6.27 -14.07 17.50
N MET A 443 7.19 -13.63 18.36
CA MET A 443 7.78 -14.49 19.39
C MET A 443 6.70 -14.97 20.38
N LEU A 444 5.83 -14.07 20.84
CA LEU A 444 4.72 -14.40 21.73
C LEU A 444 3.77 -15.41 21.07
N PHE A 445 3.44 -15.22 19.79
CA PHE A 445 2.63 -16.19 19.06
C PHE A 445 3.30 -17.55 18.94
N THR A 446 4.61 -17.56 18.66
CA THR A 446 5.40 -18.79 18.54
C THR A 446 5.49 -19.53 19.87
N CYS A 447 5.75 -18.85 20.98
CA CYS A 447 5.88 -19.49 22.28
C CYS A 447 4.55 -20.04 22.80
N ASN A 448 3.44 -19.32 22.59
CA ASN A 448 2.15 -19.68 23.16
C ASN A 448 1.35 -20.62 22.26
N PHE A 449 1.23 -20.34 20.96
CA PHE A 449 0.28 -21.05 20.10
C PHE A 449 0.88 -22.23 19.34
N LYS A 450 2.19 -22.24 19.09
CA LYS A 450 2.82 -23.33 18.34
C LYS A 450 2.55 -24.71 18.98
N ARG A 451 2.65 -24.79 20.31
CA ARG A 451 2.39 -26.03 21.07
C ARG A 451 0.94 -26.52 20.98
N TYR A 452 -0.04 -25.62 20.92
CA TYR A 452 -1.46 -25.98 20.78
C TYR A 452 -1.81 -26.56 19.42
N PHE A 453 -0.97 -26.32 18.41
CA PHE A 453 -1.24 -26.69 17.03
C PHE A 453 -0.35 -27.82 16.50
N GLU A 454 0.71 -28.20 17.24
CA GLU A 454 1.55 -29.37 16.96
C GLU A 454 1.02 -30.66 17.59
N GLN A 455 0.08 -30.56 18.55
CA GLN A 455 -0.75 -31.66 19.06
C GLN A 455 -1.90 -31.96 18.09
#